data_AF-A0A482WAA8-F1
#
_entry.id   AF-A0A482WAA8-F1
#
_cell.length_a   1.000
_cell.length_b   1.000
_cell.length_c   1.000
_cell.angle_alpha   90.00
_cell.angle_beta   90.00
_cell.angle_gamma   90.00
#
_symmetry.space_group_name_H-M   'P 1'
#
loop_
_entity.id
_entity.type
_entity.pdbx_description
1 polymer ?
#
loop_
_entity_poly.entity_id
_entity_poly.type
_entity_poly.pdbx_seq_one_letter_code
_entity_poly.pdbx_strand_id
1 'polypeptide(L)'
;MVYFARNHPDSYTKLVLENSCRADEHECPFGRASVELVRILCELLKIGEAPSEQGATFQPLFFTHDNPFEECFCICIVLLNKTWKEMRATSEDFGKVASVVREQIVRALDCSPSSLEQLKTKLQTLTYSDITQLWQLERTSREEWESHARPIVELREQITPDILNLIKQQRLAFLVDGTRFTKYSARGQRIKDKFWYIRLSPNHKVLHYGDCDEKSAPSTEELPSKLAVADIRALLVGRDCPHMRGRKASHQLAFSLALESVDLQSLDCVAPDEMTFAYWTDGINALLGQRMSSKETDRDLDTLLSMEIKLRLLDAEGVTIPQDPPPIPPDPPHYHFCYDLK
;
A
#
# COMPACT_ATOMS: atom_id res chain seq x y z
N MET A 1 -4.51 -42.82 8.12
CA MET A 1 -5.36 -43.42 7.07
C MET A 1 -6.07 -44.70 7.52
N VAL A 2 -5.35 -45.78 7.89
CA VAL A 2 -5.98 -47.06 8.30
C VAL A 2 -6.97 -46.88 9.45
N TYR A 3 -6.60 -46.09 10.47
CA TYR A 3 -7.49 -45.74 11.58
C TYR A 3 -8.79 -45.08 11.07
N PHE A 4 -8.68 -44.06 10.21
CA PHE A 4 -9.84 -43.35 9.64
C PHE A 4 -10.75 -44.29 8.85
N ALA A 5 -10.19 -45.20 8.06
CA ALA A 5 -10.96 -46.19 7.29
C ALA A 5 -11.72 -47.19 8.16
N ARG A 6 -11.16 -47.56 9.33
CA ARG A 6 -11.76 -48.56 10.23
C ARG A 6 -12.80 -47.94 11.18
N ASN A 7 -12.52 -46.75 11.70
CA ASN A 7 -13.33 -46.14 12.75
C ASN A 7 -14.37 -45.15 12.21
N HIS A 8 -14.15 -44.59 11.01
CA HIS A 8 -15.08 -43.66 10.35
C HIS A 8 -15.31 -44.06 8.88
N PRO A 9 -15.78 -45.29 8.59
CA PRO A 9 -15.83 -45.86 7.25
C PRO A 9 -16.65 -45.04 6.26
N ASP A 10 -17.77 -44.45 6.71
CA ASP A 10 -18.64 -43.63 5.85
C ASP A 10 -17.93 -42.34 5.41
N SER A 11 -17.28 -41.65 6.36
CA SER A 11 -16.55 -40.42 6.08
C SER A 11 -15.31 -40.68 5.22
N TYR A 12 -14.60 -41.78 5.48
CA TYR A 12 -13.47 -42.22 4.68
C TYR A 12 -13.90 -42.52 3.24
N THR A 13 -14.93 -43.34 3.06
CA THR A 13 -15.45 -43.73 1.74
C THR A 13 -15.90 -42.51 0.96
N LYS A 14 -16.65 -41.61 1.60
CA LYS A 14 -17.06 -40.34 1.00
C LYS A 14 -15.87 -39.53 0.52
N LEU A 15 -14.87 -39.31 1.37
CA LEU A 15 -13.70 -38.49 1.03
C LEU A 15 -12.87 -39.09 -0.10
N VAL A 16 -12.67 -40.41 -0.10
CA VAL A 16 -11.92 -41.12 -1.15
C VAL A 16 -12.68 -41.06 -2.47
N LEU A 17 -13.97 -41.41 -2.50
CA LEU A 17 -14.77 -41.40 -3.73
C LEU A 17 -14.92 -40.00 -4.31
N GLU A 18 -15.12 -38.97 -3.48
CA GLU A 18 -15.24 -37.59 -3.94
C GLU A 18 -13.99 -37.08 -4.67
N ASN A 19 -12.81 -37.60 -4.33
CA ASN A 19 -11.55 -37.19 -4.96
C ASN A 19 -11.15 -38.15 -6.09
N SER A 20 -11.26 -39.46 -5.91
CA SER A 20 -10.86 -40.44 -6.94
C SER A 20 -11.81 -40.50 -8.14
N CYS A 21 -13.06 -40.04 -8.01
CA CYS A 21 -14.00 -39.96 -9.13
C CYS A 21 -14.00 -38.58 -9.83
N ARG A 22 -13.22 -37.62 -9.34
CA ARG A 22 -13.03 -36.33 -10.01
C ARG A 22 -11.95 -36.49 -11.08
N ALA A 23 -12.33 -36.25 -12.33
CA ALA A 23 -11.41 -36.23 -13.46
C ALA A 23 -10.98 -34.80 -13.85
N ASP A 24 -11.24 -33.82 -12.99
CA ASP A 24 -10.86 -32.42 -13.21
C ASP A 24 -9.59 -32.05 -12.43
N GLU A 25 -9.03 -30.88 -12.74
CA GLU A 25 -7.82 -30.33 -12.10
C GLU A 25 -7.96 -30.04 -10.59
N HIS A 26 -9.17 -30.25 -10.02
CA HIS A 26 -9.53 -29.94 -8.64
C HIS A 26 -9.57 -31.18 -7.74
N GLU A 27 -9.06 -32.33 -8.19
CA GLU A 27 -8.85 -33.50 -7.33
C GLU A 27 -7.86 -33.18 -6.21
N CYS A 28 -8.24 -33.42 -4.95
CA CYS A 28 -7.33 -33.34 -3.82
C CYS A 28 -6.48 -34.62 -3.75
N PRO A 29 -5.13 -34.53 -3.78
CA PRO A 29 -4.27 -35.70 -3.74
C PRO A 29 -4.26 -36.32 -2.32
N PHE A 30 -5.24 -37.17 -2.02
CA PHE A 30 -5.52 -37.69 -0.67
C PHE A 30 -4.29 -38.26 0.04
N GLY A 31 -3.46 -39.01 -0.68
CA GLY A 31 -2.21 -39.58 -0.14
C GLY A 31 -1.24 -38.50 0.34
N ARG A 32 -0.93 -37.55 -0.56
CA ARG A 32 -0.04 -36.41 -0.28
C ARG A 32 -0.61 -35.51 0.81
N ALA A 33 -1.90 -35.19 0.74
CA ALA A 33 -2.61 -34.38 1.72
C ALA A 33 -2.56 -34.99 3.13
N SER A 34 -2.71 -36.32 3.24
CA SER A 34 -2.64 -37.01 4.52
C SER A 34 -1.24 -36.98 5.13
N VAL A 35 -0.19 -37.17 4.31
CA VAL A 35 1.21 -37.10 4.79
C VAL A 35 1.54 -35.69 5.27
N GLU A 36 1.16 -34.68 4.49
CA GLU A 36 1.39 -33.28 4.85
C GLU A 36 0.60 -32.89 6.11
N LEU A 37 -0.65 -33.34 6.24
CA LEU A 37 -1.45 -33.08 7.44
C LEU A 37 -0.82 -33.70 8.69
N VAL A 38 -0.31 -34.94 8.61
CA VAL A 38 0.40 -35.55 9.73
C VAL A 38 1.64 -34.72 10.09
N ARG A 39 2.40 -34.25 9.10
CA ARG A 39 3.56 -33.37 9.32
C ARG A 39 3.15 -32.09 10.05
N ILE A 40 2.10 -31.41 9.59
CA ILE A 40 1.55 -30.21 10.23
C ILE A 40 1.17 -30.50 11.68
N LEU A 41 0.41 -31.58 11.93
CA LEU A 41 -0.02 -31.93 13.29
C LEU A 41 1.17 -32.25 14.20
N CYS A 42 2.17 -32.98 13.71
CA CYS A 42 3.40 -33.26 14.46
C CYS A 42 4.17 -31.99 14.82
N GLU A 43 4.32 -31.05 13.87
CA GLU A 43 4.98 -29.77 14.09
C GLU A 43 4.21 -28.90 15.10
N LEU A 44 2.89 -28.80 14.96
CA LEU A 44 2.05 -28.00 15.85
C LEU A 44 2.02 -28.54 17.28
N LEU A 45 2.02 -29.86 17.43
CA LEU A 45 2.01 -30.54 18.73
C LEU A 45 3.43 -30.81 19.26
N LYS A 46 4.46 -30.40 18.52
CA LYS A 46 5.88 -30.57 18.88
C LYS A 46 6.24 -32.02 19.21
N ILE A 47 5.71 -32.96 18.42
CA ILE A 47 5.93 -34.40 18.65
C ILE A 47 7.41 -34.73 18.46
N GLY A 48 8.03 -35.27 19.51
CA GLY A 48 9.45 -35.62 19.54
C GLY A 48 10.36 -34.56 20.14
N GLU A 49 9.83 -33.38 20.48
CA GLU A 49 10.58 -32.37 21.23
C GLU A 49 10.55 -32.67 22.74
N ALA A 50 11.62 -32.32 23.46
CA ALA A 50 11.66 -32.42 24.91
C ALA A 50 10.76 -31.33 25.53
N PRO A 51 10.01 -31.65 26.60
CA PRO A 51 9.19 -30.64 27.27
C PRO A 51 10.07 -29.55 27.89
N SER A 52 9.59 -28.31 27.88
CA SER A 52 10.25 -27.22 28.61
C SER A 52 9.77 -27.19 30.07
N GLU A 53 10.67 -26.88 31.00
CA GLU A 53 10.33 -26.71 32.43
C GLU A 53 9.39 -25.51 32.68
N GLN A 54 9.20 -24.66 31.67
CA GLN A 54 8.32 -23.49 31.70
C GLN A 54 6.93 -23.77 31.09
N GLY A 55 6.70 -24.99 30.57
CA GLY A 55 5.43 -25.38 29.96
C GLY A 55 4.32 -25.46 31.01
N ALA A 56 3.42 -24.48 31.02
CA ALA A 56 2.31 -24.41 31.97
C ALA A 56 0.95 -24.81 31.36
N THR A 57 0.89 -25.06 30.04
CA THR A 57 -0.34 -25.31 29.31
C THR A 57 -0.36 -26.71 28.70
N PHE A 58 -1.56 -27.30 28.62
CA PHE A 58 -1.81 -28.56 27.94
C PHE A 58 -3.11 -28.44 27.13
N GLN A 59 -3.28 -29.33 26.15
CA GLN A 59 -4.48 -29.38 25.31
C GLN A 59 -5.47 -30.42 25.87
N PRO A 60 -6.58 -30.01 26.52
CA PRO A 60 -7.43 -30.94 27.26
C PRO A 60 -8.11 -31.98 26.37
N LEU A 61 -8.38 -31.64 25.10
CA LEU A 61 -8.98 -32.56 24.13
C LEU A 61 -8.24 -33.90 24.03
N PHE A 62 -6.91 -33.93 24.21
CA PHE A 62 -6.14 -35.16 24.06
C PHE A 62 -6.35 -36.16 25.20
N PHE A 63 -7.05 -35.77 26.26
CA PHE A 63 -7.44 -36.67 27.35
C PHE A 63 -8.86 -37.22 27.18
N THR A 64 -9.54 -36.89 26.08
CA THR A 64 -10.96 -37.26 25.86
C THR A 64 -11.14 -38.54 25.05
N HIS A 65 -10.07 -39.15 24.55
CA HIS A 65 -10.12 -40.34 23.72
C HIS A 65 -8.84 -41.18 23.86
N ASP A 66 -8.93 -42.50 23.66
CA ASP A 66 -7.77 -43.42 23.75
C ASP A 66 -6.78 -43.23 22.59
N ASN A 67 -7.27 -42.76 21.45
CA ASN A 67 -6.50 -42.49 20.23
C ASN A 67 -6.77 -41.03 19.76
N PRO A 68 -6.36 -40.03 20.54
CA PRO A 68 -6.81 -38.65 20.33
C PRO A 68 -6.10 -37.99 19.14
N PHE A 69 -4.87 -38.41 18.83
CA PHE A 69 -4.13 -37.92 17.67
C PHE A 69 -4.79 -38.39 16.37
N GLU A 70 -5.19 -39.66 16.31
CA GLU A 70 -5.85 -40.25 15.16
C GLU A 70 -7.24 -39.64 14.94
N GLU A 71 -8.00 -39.37 16.00
CA GLU A 71 -9.27 -38.64 15.90
C GLU A 71 -9.05 -37.19 15.41
N CYS A 72 -8.02 -36.51 15.90
CA CYS A 72 -7.65 -35.18 15.42
C CYS A 72 -7.29 -35.21 13.92
N PHE A 73 -6.55 -36.23 13.47
CA PHE A 73 -6.28 -36.46 12.05
C PHE A 73 -7.57 -36.64 11.24
N CYS A 74 -8.54 -37.44 11.73
CA CYS A 74 -9.82 -37.65 11.05
C CYS A 74 -10.62 -36.35 10.90
N ILE A 75 -10.64 -35.51 11.93
CA ILE A 75 -11.31 -34.20 11.87
C ILE A 75 -10.58 -33.28 10.87
N CYS A 76 -9.26 -33.21 10.96
CA CYS A 76 -8.47 -32.28 10.15
C CYS A 76 -8.38 -32.69 8.67
N ILE A 77 -8.44 -33.98 8.31
CA ILE A 77 -8.41 -34.41 6.90
C ILE A 77 -9.73 -34.07 6.20
N VAL A 78 -10.85 -34.13 6.93
CA VAL A 78 -12.15 -33.67 6.44
C VAL A 78 -12.15 -32.15 6.26
N LEU A 79 -11.57 -31.41 7.21
CA LEU A 79 -11.36 -29.97 7.09
C LEU A 79 -10.48 -29.64 5.88
N LEU A 80 -9.35 -30.32 5.69
CA LEU A 80 -8.44 -30.08 4.57
C LEU A 80 -9.18 -30.23 3.24
N ASN A 81 -9.98 -31.29 3.08
CA ASN A 81 -10.78 -31.50 1.88
C ASN A 81 -11.88 -30.41 1.71
N LYS A 82 -12.46 -29.91 2.81
CA LYS A 82 -13.38 -28.77 2.78
C LYS A 82 -12.67 -27.50 2.30
N THR A 83 -11.56 -27.13 2.92
CA THR A 83 -10.76 -25.94 2.57
C THR A 83 -10.26 -26.00 1.12
N TRP A 84 -9.81 -27.17 0.66
CA TRP A 84 -9.44 -27.41 -0.74
C TRP A 84 -10.56 -27.03 -1.72
N LYS A 85 -11.80 -27.45 -1.40
CA LYS A 85 -12.98 -27.14 -2.21
C LYS A 85 -13.38 -25.67 -2.13
N GLU A 86 -13.33 -25.07 -0.94
CA GLU A 86 -13.61 -23.63 -0.74
C GLU A 86 -12.65 -22.76 -1.56
N MET A 87 -11.38 -23.14 -1.63
CA MET A 87 -10.36 -22.45 -2.41
C MET A 87 -10.44 -22.72 -3.92
N ARG A 88 -11.26 -23.70 -4.35
CA ARG A 88 -11.22 -24.26 -5.72
C ARG A 88 -9.78 -24.57 -6.14
N ALA A 89 -9.04 -25.20 -5.24
CA ALA A 89 -7.62 -25.41 -5.40
C ALA A 89 -7.31 -26.45 -6.47
N THR A 90 -6.17 -26.26 -7.13
CA THR A 90 -5.52 -27.25 -7.99
C THR A 90 -4.28 -27.84 -7.31
N SER A 91 -3.64 -28.82 -7.94
CA SER A 91 -2.39 -29.40 -7.45
C SER A 91 -1.26 -28.37 -7.21
N GLU A 92 -1.26 -27.25 -7.94
CA GLU A 92 -0.27 -26.17 -7.78
C GLU A 92 -0.49 -25.36 -6.50
N ASP A 93 -1.74 -25.23 -6.04
CA ASP A 93 -2.11 -24.49 -4.84
C ASP A 93 -1.93 -25.29 -3.55
N PHE A 94 -1.46 -26.54 -3.63
CA PHE A 94 -1.35 -27.44 -2.49
C PHE A 94 -0.62 -26.82 -1.29
N GLY A 95 0.49 -26.11 -1.52
CA GLY A 95 1.23 -25.42 -0.46
C GLY A 95 0.42 -24.31 0.22
N LYS A 96 -0.38 -23.56 -0.54
CA LYS A 96 -1.27 -22.52 0.01
C LYS A 96 -2.40 -23.13 0.83
N VAL A 97 -3.03 -24.19 0.33
CA VAL A 97 -4.08 -24.91 1.08
C VAL A 97 -3.52 -25.45 2.39
N ALA A 98 -2.34 -26.07 2.37
CA ALA A 98 -1.66 -26.56 3.57
C ALA A 98 -1.41 -25.43 4.58
N SER A 99 -0.99 -24.24 4.12
CA SER A 99 -0.82 -23.05 4.97
C SER A 99 -2.13 -22.57 5.60
N VAL A 100 -3.23 -22.53 4.83
CA VAL A 100 -4.56 -22.16 5.36
C VAL A 100 -5.02 -23.18 6.40
N VAL A 101 -4.87 -24.48 6.12
CA VAL A 101 -5.25 -25.55 7.05
C VAL A 101 -4.44 -25.50 8.33
N ARG A 102 -3.13 -25.26 8.23
CA ARG A 102 -2.26 -25.04 9.40
C ARG A 102 -2.80 -23.90 10.27
N GLU A 103 -3.14 -22.77 9.66
CA GLU A 103 -3.70 -21.61 10.37
C GLU A 103 -5.05 -21.91 11.04
N GLN A 104 -5.95 -22.61 10.33
CA GLN A 104 -7.23 -23.06 10.90
C GLN A 104 -7.02 -23.91 12.16
N ILE A 105 -6.07 -24.84 12.11
CA ILE A 105 -5.75 -25.72 13.24
C ILE A 105 -5.11 -24.93 14.40
N VAL A 106 -4.14 -24.06 14.13
CA VAL A 106 -3.51 -23.20 15.15
C VAL A 106 -4.57 -22.39 15.88
N ARG A 107 -5.39 -21.61 15.17
CA ARG A 107 -6.42 -20.76 15.78
C ARG A 107 -7.47 -21.57 16.55
N ALA A 108 -7.78 -22.79 16.11
CA ALA A 108 -8.70 -23.65 16.84
C ALA A 108 -8.09 -24.22 18.12
N LEU A 109 -6.81 -24.60 18.10
CA LEU A 109 -6.08 -25.10 19.27
C LEU A 109 -5.75 -24.00 20.28
N ASP A 110 -5.54 -22.76 19.84
CA ASP A 110 -5.35 -21.60 20.73
C ASP A 110 -6.58 -21.30 21.58
N CYS A 111 -7.77 -21.70 21.11
CA CYS A 111 -8.99 -21.65 21.91
C CYS A 111 -9.05 -22.73 23.02
N SER A 112 -8.03 -23.58 23.14
CA SER A 112 -7.91 -24.67 24.13
C SER A 112 -9.18 -25.52 24.24
N PRO A 113 -9.65 -26.14 23.14
CA PRO A 113 -10.91 -26.88 23.16
C PRO A 113 -10.84 -28.05 24.13
N SER A 114 -11.91 -28.25 24.91
CA SER A 114 -11.94 -29.28 25.94
C SER A 114 -12.37 -30.66 25.44
N SER A 115 -12.78 -30.77 24.18
CA SER A 115 -13.12 -32.04 23.53
C SER A 115 -12.90 -32.01 22.02
N LEU A 116 -12.84 -33.20 21.41
CA LEU A 116 -12.75 -33.36 19.95
C LEU A 116 -13.96 -32.76 19.21
N GLU A 117 -15.16 -32.80 19.80
CA GLU A 117 -16.34 -32.16 19.21
C GLU A 117 -16.24 -30.63 19.24
N GLN A 118 -15.70 -30.03 20.32
CA GLN A 118 -15.46 -28.58 20.36
C GLN A 118 -14.43 -28.15 19.32
N LEU A 119 -13.35 -28.93 19.15
CA LEU A 119 -12.36 -28.71 18.09
C LEU A 119 -13.04 -28.72 16.71
N LYS A 120 -13.86 -29.74 16.43
CA LYS A 120 -14.60 -29.88 15.17
C LYS A 120 -15.56 -28.71 14.94
N THR A 121 -16.35 -28.31 15.93
CA THR A 121 -17.26 -27.16 15.83
C THR A 121 -16.48 -25.87 15.57
N LYS A 122 -15.35 -25.65 16.25
CA LYS A 122 -14.52 -24.46 16.02
C LYS A 122 -13.94 -24.44 14.61
N LEU A 123 -13.39 -25.54 14.13
CA LEU A 123 -12.86 -25.65 12.76
C LEU A 123 -13.94 -25.44 11.69
N GLN A 124 -15.19 -25.82 11.96
CA GLN A 124 -16.30 -25.55 11.04
C GLN A 124 -16.56 -24.05 10.85
N THR A 125 -16.33 -23.23 11.88
CA THR A 125 -16.48 -21.77 11.84
C THR A 125 -15.29 -21.03 11.24
N LEU A 126 -14.16 -21.70 11.01
CA LEU A 126 -12.95 -21.09 10.44
C LEU A 126 -12.87 -21.44 8.96
N THR A 127 -13.77 -20.89 8.12
CA THR A 127 -13.75 -21.13 6.67
C THR A 127 -12.55 -20.45 6.00
N TYR A 128 -12.25 -20.80 4.75
CA TYR A 128 -11.24 -20.09 3.96
C TYR A 128 -11.50 -18.57 3.90
N SER A 129 -12.75 -18.15 3.74
CA SER A 129 -13.12 -16.73 3.75
C SER A 129 -12.85 -16.08 5.10
N ASP A 130 -13.15 -16.77 6.20
CA ASP A 130 -12.89 -16.24 7.54
C ASP A 130 -11.39 -16.08 7.80
N ILE A 131 -10.58 -17.07 7.42
CA ILE A 131 -9.11 -17.00 7.54
C ILE A 131 -8.55 -15.84 6.71
N THR A 132 -9.03 -15.69 5.48
CA THR A 132 -8.60 -14.59 4.60
C THR A 132 -8.97 -13.22 5.18
N GLN A 133 -10.17 -13.10 5.74
CA GLN A 133 -10.62 -11.86 6.39
C GLN A 133 -9.81 -11.56 7.66
N LEU A 134 -9.52 -12.57 8.49
CA LEU A 134 -8.70 -12.42 9.69
C LEU A 134 -7.29 -11.95 9.33
N TRP A 135 -6.63 -12.57 8.35
CA TRP A 135 -5.31 -12.12 7.88
C TRP A 135 -5.35 -10.68 7.35
N GLN A 136 -6.40 -10.32 6.62
CA GLN A 136 -6.54 -8.94 6.12
C GLN A 136 -6.72 -7.95 7.27
N LEU A 137 -7.52 -8.28 8.29
CA LEU A 137 -7.70 -7.45 9.47
C LEU A 137 -6.41 -7.33 10.28
N GLU A 138 -5.73 -8.44 10.54
CA GLU A 138 -4.45 -8.47 11.26
C GLU A 138 -3.38 -7.65 10.52
N ARG A 139 -3.28 -7.80 9.19
CA ARG A 139 -2.36 -7.01 8.37
C ARG A 139 -2.69 -5.52 8.41
N THR A 140 -3.98 -5.17 8.28
CA THR A 140 -4.40 -3.76 8.30
C THR A 140 -4.15 -3.13 9.67
N SER A 141 -4.49 -3.84 10.75
CA SER A 141 -4.24 -3.39 12.13
C SER A 141 -2.75 -3.26 12.42
N ARG A 142 -1.92 -4.18 11.91
CA ARG A 142 -0.47 -4.12 12.06
C ARG A 142 0.12 -2.95 11.26
N GLU A 143 -0.28 -2.77 10.00
CA GLU A 143 0.13 -1.63 9.17
C GLU A 143 -0.26 -0.29 9.84
N GLU A 144 -1.46 -0.20 10.41
CA GLU A 144 -1.91 0.98 11.15
C GLU A 144 -1.07 1.21 12.41
N TRP A 145 -0.84 0.18 13.22
CA TRP A 145 0.02 0.27 14.42
C TRP A 145 1.45 0.68 14.08
N GLU A 146 2.06 0.02 13.10
CA GLU A 146 3.42 0.31 12.63
C GLU A 146 3.51 1.74 12.09
N SER A 147 2.52 2.23 11.33
CA SER A 147 2.55 3.59 10.79
C SER A 147 2.64 4.69 11.86
N HIS A 148 2.19 4.41 13.09
CA HIS A 148 2.25 5.32 14.23
C HIS A 148 3.44 5.05 15.16
N ALA A 149 4.25 4.01 14.90
CA ALA A 149 5.42 3.72 15.70
C ALA A 149 6.44 4.86 15.55
N ARG A 150 7.02 5.30 16.67
CA ARG A 150 7.95 6.44 16.71
C ARG A 150 9.10 6.33 15.69
N PRO A 151 9.78 5.17 15.53
CA PRO A 151 10.83 5.04 14.51
C PRO A 151 10.34 5.26 13.08
N ILE A 152 9.09 4.89 12.79
CA ILE A 152 8.47 5.07 11.47
C ILE A 152 8.10 6.53 11.25
N VAL A 153 7.60 7.22 12.27
CA VAL A 153 7.33 8.67 12.21
C VAL A 153 8.63 9.45 12.00
N GLU A 154 9.68 9.15 12.76
CA GLU A 154 11.00 9.77 12.60
C GLU A 154 11.57 9.53 11.20
N LEU A 155 11.42 8.31 10.67
CA LEU A 155 11.82 7.98 9.30
C LEU A 155 11.00 8.76 8.25
N ARG A 156 9.68 8.90 8.45
CA ARG A 156 8.80 9.70 7.58
C ARG A 156 9.26 11.16 7.54
N GLU A 157 9.59 11.75 8.68
CA GLU A 157 10.08 13.13 8.76
C GLU A 157 11.44 13.29 8.04
N GLN A 158 12.35 12.32 8.18
CA GLN A 158 13.65 12.36 7.51
C GLN A 158 13.54 12.26 5.98
N ILE A 159 12.60 11.46 5.46
CA ILE A 159 12.42 11.21 4.02
C ILE A 159 11.55 12.30 3.35
N THR A 160 10.66 12.95 4.09
CA THR A 160 9.71 13.96 3.57
C THR A 160 10.37 15.04 2.70
N PRO A 161 11.53 15.64 3.05
CA PRO A 161 12.18 16.64 2.22
C PRO A 161 12.56 16.13 0.82
N ASP A 162 13.03 14.89 0.72
CA ASP A 162 13.44 14.29 -0.55
C ASP A 162 12.23 14.01 -1.45
N ILE A 163 11.13 13.53 -0.86
CA ILE A 163 9.87 13.34 -1.58
C ILE A 163 9.30 14.67 -2.06
N LEU A 164 9.32 15.71 -1.23
CA LEU A 164 8.90 17.06 -1.64
C LEU A 164 9.78 17.61 -2.77
N ASN A 165 11.08 17.33 -2.76
CA ASN A 165 11.98 17.68 -3.85
C ASN A 165 11.64 16.94 -5.15
N LEU A 166 11.27 15.66 -5.07
CA LEU A 166 10.82 14.89 -6.23
C LEU A 166 9.51 15.45 -6.81
N ILE A 167 8.53 15.77 -5.96
CA ILE A 167 7.28 16.42 -6.37
C ILE A 167 7.60 17.76 -7.04
N LYS A 168 8.48 18.57 -6.43
CA LYS A 168 8.93 19.85 -7.00
C LYS A 168 9.53 19.66 -8.40
N GLN A 169 10.40 18.66 -8.60
CA GLN A 169 10.96 18.37 -9.92
C GLN A 169 9.88 18.04 -10.95
N GLN A 170 8.89 17.24 -10.56
CA GLN A 170 7.75 16.93 -11.42
C GLN A 170 6.92 18.18 -11.77
N ARG A 171 6.64 19.06 -10.79
CA ARG A 171 5.90 20.31 -11.03
C ARG A 171 6.66 21.23 -12.00
N LEU A 172 7.98 21.36 -11.81
CA LEU A 172 8.83 22.15 -12.72
C LEU A 172 8.87 21.55 -14.13
N ALA A 173 8.96 20.22 -14.26
CA ALA A 173 8.89 19.55 -15.56
C ALA A 173 7.55 19.82 -16.26
N PHE A 174 6.44 19.78 -15.52
CA PHE A 174 5.11 20.12 -16.05
C PHE A 174 5.04 21.57 -16.55
N LEU A 175 5.64 22.52 -15.83
CA LEU A 175 5.75 23.91 -16.30
C LEU A 175 6.61 24.02 -17.56
N VAL A 176 7.69 23.24 -17.67
CA VAL A 176 8.59 23.22 -18.84
C VAL A 176 7.90 22.68 -20.08
N ASP A 177 7.09 21.63 -19.94
CA ASP A 177 6.24 21.12 -21.00
C ASP A 177 5.25 22.19 -21.47
N GLY A 178 4.65 22.90 -20.50
CA GLY A 178 3.79 24.04 -20.74
C GLY A 178 2.32 23.67 -20.84
N THR A 179 1.47 24.68 -20.92
CA THR A 179 0.03 24.50 -20.85
C THR A 179 -0.69 25.54 -21.70
N ARG A 180 -1.80 25.11 -22.31
CA ARG A 180 -2.72 25.98 -23.00
C ARG A 180 -3.78 26.50 -22.05
N PHE A 181 -3.98 27.81 -22.06
CA PHE A 181 -4.99 28.52 -21.29
C PHE A 181 -6.01 29.17 -22.22
N THR A 182 -7.22 29.41 -21.71
CA THR A 182 -8.24 30.16 -22.46
C THR A 182 -8.06 31.66 -22.22
N LYS A 183 -8.25 32.46 -23.28
CA LYS A 183 -8.21 33.92 -23.15
C LYS A 183 -9.52 34.47 -22.63
N TYR A 184 -9.42 35.53 -21.83
CA TYR A 184 -10.57 36.28 -21.32
C TYR A 184 -10.52 37.71 -21.84
N SER A 185 -11.69 38.29 -22.12
CA SER A 185 -11.80 39.68 -22.53
C SER A 185 -11.53 40.60 -21.34
N ALA A 186 -11.28 41.89 -21.62
CA ALA A 186 -11.19 42.91 -20.56
C ALA A 186 -12.46 42.97 -19.68
N ARG A 187 -13.61 42.48 -20.17
CA ARG A 187 -14.87 42.34 -19.43
C ARG A 187 -15.02 41.02 -18.67
N GLY A 188 -14.06 40.10 -18.77
CA GLY A 188 -14.05 38.82 -18.05
C GLY A 188 -14.87 37.72 -18.68
N GLN A 189 -15.22 37.89 -19.95
CA GLN A 189 -15.88 36.86 -20.70
C GLN A 189 -14.83 36.01 -21.39
N ARG A 190 -14.94 34.69 -21.24
CA ARG A 190 -14.13 33.73 -21.99
C ARG A 190 -14.30 34.04 -23.48
N ILE A 191 -13.19 34.23 -24.19
CA ILE A 191 -13.19 34.46 -25.62
C ILE A 191 -13.20 33.08 -26.28
N LYS A 192 -14.24 32.83 -27.08
CA LYS A 192 -14.39 31.57 -27.79
C LYS A 192 -13.24 31.39 -28.80
N ASP A 193 -12.70 30.18 -28.86
CA ASP A 193 -11.67 29.76 -29.83
C ASP A 193 -10.40 30.63 -29.82
N LYS A 194 -10.09 31.25 -28.67
CA LYS A 194 -8.85 32.01 -28.46
C LYS A 194 -8.10 31.47 -27.25
N PHE A 195 -6.89 31.02 -27.52
CA PHE A 195 -6.01 30.41 -26.54
C PHE A 195 -4.67 31.11 -26.54
N TRP A 196 -3.93 30.85 -25.47
CA TRP A 196 -2.53 31.19 -25.36
C TRP A 196 -1.82 30.08 -24.61
N TYR A 197 -0.55 29.90 -24.93
CA TYR A 197 0.29 28.88 -24.36
C TYR A 197 1.32 29.53 -23.45
N ILE A 198 1.59 28.91 -22.32
CA ILE A 198 2.62 29.36 -21.38
C ILE A 198 3.51 28.16 -21.05
N ARG A 199 4.82 28.33 -21.12
CA ARG A 199 5.79 27.31 -20.72
C ARG A 199 7.03 27.91 -20.08
N LEU A 200 7.65 27.16 -19.20
CA LEU A 200 8.90 27.51 -18.54
C LEU A 200 10.10 27.07 -19.39
N SER A 201 11.11 27.92 -19.46
CA SER A 201 12.40 27.56 -20.06
C SER A 201 13.06 26.43 -19.26
N PRO A 202 13.79 25.48 -19.87
CA PRO A 202 14.41 24.34 -19.17
C PRO A 202 15.38 24.72 -18.03
N ASN A 203 15.91 25.94 -18.02
CA ASN A 203 16.77 26.45 -16.93
C ASN A 203 15.97 27.07 -15.76
N HIS A 204 14.64 27.04 -15.83
CA HIS A 204 13.69 27.57 -14.86
C HIS A 204 13.77 29.09 -14.61
N LYS A 205 14.26 29.87 -15.58
CA LYS A 205 14.45 31.32 -15.40
C LYS A 205 13.46 32.21 -16.15
N VAL A 206 12.80 31.71 -17.20
CA VAL A 206 11.93 32.52 -18.07
C VAL A 206 10.66 31.76 -18.42
N LEU A 207 9.50 32.40 -18.24
CA LEU A 207 8.22 31.95 -18.78
C LEU A 207 8.05 32.55 -20.18
N HIS A 208 7.85 31.67 -21.16
CA HIS A 208 7.55 32.02 -22.54
C HIS A 208 6.05 31.89 -22.76
N TYR A 209 5.44 32.89 -23.40
CA TYR A 209 4.01 32.87 -23.66
C TYR A 209 3.60 33.60 -24.94
N GLY A 210 2.41 33.25 -25.44
CA GLY A 210 1.90 33.77 -26.69
C GLY A 210 0.64 33.07 -27.17
N ASP A 211 0.03 33.64 -28.19
CA ASP A 211 -1.20 33.12 -28.79
C ASP A 211 -0.93 31.76 -29.45
N CYS A 212 -1.87 30.84 -29.31
CA CYS A 212 -1.76 29.53 -29.92
C CYS A 212 -3.11 29.03 -30.44
N ASP A 213 -3.04 28.12 -31.42
CA ASP A 213 -4.21 27.41 -31.92
C ASP A 213 -4.55 26.20 -31.03
N GLU A 214 -5.76 25.64 -31.21
CA GLU A 214 -6.26 24.52 -30.41
C GLU A 214 -5.49 23.20 -30.66
N LYS A 215 -4.77 23.07 -31.78
CA LYS A 215 -4.09 21.84 -32.19
C LYS A 215 -2.57 21.87 -32.05
N SER A 216 -1.99 23.00 -31.67
CA SER A 216 -0.53 23.19 -31.63
C SER A 216 -0.03 23.39 -30.20
N ALA A 217 1.06 22.72 -29.83
CA ALA A 217 1.85 23.02 -28.64
C ALA A 217 3.14 23.75 -29.09
N PRO A 218 3.19 25.09 -29.02
CA PRO A 218 4.30 25.85 -29.57
C PRO A 218 5.62 25.59 -28.82
N SER A 219 6.72 25.62 -29.57
CA SER A 219 8.06 25.58 -29.02
C SER A 219 8.41 26.89 -28.30
N THR A 220 9.46 26.86 -27.48
CA THR A 220 9.94 28.04 -26.75
C THR A 220 10.32 29.22 -27.67
N GLU A 221 10.77 28.93 -28.89
CA GLU A 221 11.20 29.92 -29.89
C GLU A 221 10.02 30.57 -30.63
N GLU A 222 8.89 29.85 -30.74
CA GLU A 222 7.66 30.33 -31.39
C GLU A 222 6.85 31.30 -30.51
N LEU A 223 7.13 31.32 -29.20
CA LEU A 223 6.45 32.17 -28.23
C LEU A 223 7.12 33.55 -28.15
N PRO A 224 6.44 34.63 -28.57
CA PRO A 224 7.06 35.95 -28.73
C PRO A 224 7.31 36.68 -27.41
N SER A 225 6.52 36.39 -26.37
CA SER A 225 6.59 37.12 -25.10
C SER A 225 7.36 36.33 -24.05
N LYS A 226 8.10 37.05 -23.21
CA LYS A 226 8.96 36.50 -22.17
C LYS A 226 8.74 37.23 -20.86
N LEU A 227 8.70 36.46 -19.77
CA LEU A 227 8.65 36.96 -18.40
C LEU A 227 9.76 36.30 -17.59
N ALA A 228 10.70 37.07 -17.05
CA ALA A 228 11.70 36.50 -16.16
C ALA A 228 11.04 36.06 -14.85
N VAL A 229 11.38 34.88 -14.36
CA VAL A 229 10.86 34.35 -13.09
C VAL A 229 11.23 35.26 -11.93
N ALA A 230 12.40 35.92 -12.00
CA ALA A 230 12.84 36.90 -11.01
C ALA A 230 11.94 38.14 -10.90
N ASP A 231 11.17 38.47 -11.95
CA ASP A 231 10.25 39.62 -11.95
C ASP A 231 8.88 39.29 -11.35
N ILE A 232 8.65 38.02 -10.99
CA ILE A 232 7.42 37.56 -10.34
C ILE A 232 7.52 37.88 -8.85
N ARG A 233 6.68 38.80 -8.39
CA ARG A 233 6.64 39.21 -6.99
C ARG A 233 5.79 38.28 -6.13
N ALA A 234 4.64 37.86 -6.63
CA ALA A 234 3.70 37.03 -5.89
C ALA A 234 2.76 36.25 -6.82
N LEU A 235 2.29 35.11 -6.33
CA LEU A 235 1.18 34.37 -6.92
C LEU A 235 -0.12 34.77 -6.22
N LEU A 236 -1.11 35.20 -6.99
CA LEU A 236 -2.47 35.48 -6.52
C LEU A 236 -3.40 34.40 -7.04
N VAL A 237 -4.41 34.02 -6.27
CA VAL A 237 -5.38 32.97 -6.64
C VAL A 237 -6.81 33.41 -6.39
N GLY A 238 -7.72 32.88 -7.21
CA GLY A 238 -9.15 33.10 -7.05
C GLY A 238 -9.57 34.57 -7.10
N ARG A 239 -10.16 35.04 -6.00
CA ARG A 239 -10.75 36.39 -5.91
C ARG A 239 -9.70 37.49 -5.83
N ASP A 240 -8.48 37.15 -5.44
CA ASP A 240 -7.37 38.09 -5.31
C ASP A 240 -6.74 38.42 -6.67
N CYS A 241 -7.04 37.63 -7.70
CA CYS A 241 -6.62 37.90 -9.07
C CYS A 241 -7.24 39.20 -9.61
N PRO A 242 -6.45 40.12 -10.17
CA PRO A 242 -6.95 41.39 -10.71
C PRO A 242 -8.08 41.22 -11.73
N HIS A 243 -7.98 40.22 -12.60
CA HIS A 243 -8.98 39.90 -13.61
C HIS A 243 -10.28 39.26 -13.05
N MET A 244 -10.33 38.92 -11.77
CA MET A 244 -11.49 38.31 -11.11
C MET A 244 -12.21 39.24 -10.13
N ARG A 245 -11.58 40.35 -9.76
CA ARG A 245 -12.10 41.31 -8.79
C ARG A 245 -13.48 41.84 -9.24
N GLY A 246 -14.50 41.64 -8.40
CA GLY A 246 -15.86 42.13 -8.62
C GLY A 246 -16.71 41.32 -9.61
N ARG A 247 -16.29 40.12 -10.04
CA ARG A 247 -17.02 39.29 -11.02
C ARG A 247 -17.79 38.14 -10.35
N LYS A 248 -18.91 37.73 -10.97
CA LYS A 248 -19.76 36.60 -10.52
C LYS A 248 -19.34 35.22 -11.08
N ALA A 249 -18.35 35.19 -11.99
CA ALA A 249 -17.89 33.95 -12.63
C ALA A 249 -17.15 33.03 -11.64
N SER A 250 -16.97 31.75 -11.99
CA SER A 250 -16.20 30.81 -11.16
C SER A 250 -14.73 31.24 -11.09
N HIS A 251 -14.29 31.59 -9.89
CA HIS A 251 -12.92 32.03 -9.59
C HIS A 251 -11.97 30.87 -9.28
N GLN A 252 -12.48 29.65 -9.14
CA GLN A 252 -11.76 28.55 -8.51
C GLN A 252 -10.47 28.12 -9.24
N LEU A 253 -10.40 28.37 -10.56
CA LEU A 253 -9.26 28.00 -11.41
C LEU A 253 -8.42 29.20 -11.85
N ALA A 254 -8.71 30.39 -11.34
CA ALA A 254 -8.01 31.61 -11.70
C ALA A 254 -6.77 31.82 -10.84
N PHE A 255 -5.65 32.18 -11.46
CA PHE A 255 -4.44 32.62 -10.79
C PHE A 255 -3.76 33.74 -11.57
N SER A 256 -2.98 34.57 -10.89
CA SER A 256 -2.26 35.69 -11.50
C SER A 256 -0.84 35.76 -10.97
N LEU A 257 0.13 35.97 -11.85
CA LEU A 257 1.49 36.29 -11.48
C LEU A 257 1.59 37.81 -11.34
N ALA A 258 1.67 38.32 -10.12
CA ALA A 258 1.89 39.74 -9.86
C ALA A 258 3.33 40.10 -10.18
N LEU A 259 3.53 41.13 -11.00
CA LEU A 259 4.84 41.51 -11.52
C LEU A 259 5.33 42.79 -10.85
N GLU A 260 6.64 42.99 -10.82
CA GLU A 260 7.25 44.23 -10.33
C GLU A 260 7.27 45.35 -11.40
N SER A 261 6.85 45.05 -12.63
CA SER A 261 6.96 45.97 -13.77
C SER A 261 5.95 47.11 -13.77
N VAL A 262 6.35 48.25 -14.36
CA VAL A 262 5.50 49.45 -14.50
C VAL A 262 4.46 49.30 -15.63
N ASP A 263 4.79 48.52 -16.67
CA ASP A 263 3.96 48.39 -17.87
C ASP A 263 2.91 47.28 -17.79
N LEU A 264 3.24 46.17 -17.11
CA LEU A 264 2.37 45.01 -16.96
C LEU A 264 2.27 44.63 -15.48
N GLN A 265 1.10 44.79 -14.88
CA GLN A 265 0.90 44.57 -13.44
C GLN A 265 0.77 43.09 -13.07
N SER A 266 0.21 42.28 -13.98
CA SER A 266 0.04 40.85 -13.75
C SER A 266 -0.06 40.04 -15.04
N LEU A 267 0.35 38.78 -14.96
CA LEU A 267 0.05 37.75 -15.96
C LEU A 267 -1.13 36.91 -15.48
N ASP A 268 -2.30 37.10 -16.10
CA ASP A 268 -3.58 36.57 -15.63
C ASP A 268 -3.99 35.27 -16.33
N CYS A 269 -4.18 34.19 -15.58
CA CYS A 269 -4.49 32.86 -16.11
C CYS A 269 -5.76 32.27 -15.51
N VAL A 270 -6.47 31.47 -16.30
CA VAL A 270 -7.54 30.58 -15.81
C VAL A 270 -7.24 29.17 -16.31
N ALA A 271 -6.90 28.29 -15.38
CA ALA A 271 -6.55 26.91 -15.68
C ALA A 271 -7.74 26.16 -16.31
N PRO A 272 -7.47 25.18 -17.20
CA PRO A 272 -8.49 24.36 -17.84
C PRO A 272 -9.19 23.39 -16.87
N ASP A 273 -8.49 22.93 -15.84
CA ASP A 273 -8.95 21.96 -14.85
C ASP A 273 -8.22 22.14 -13.51
N GLU A 274 -8.72 21.46 -12.47
CA GLU A 274 -8.19 21.54 -11.09
C GLU A 274 -6.74 21.04 -10.98
N MET A 275 -6.39 19.96 -11.70
CA MET A 275 -5.04 19.40 -11.67
C MET A 275 -4.02 20.38 -12.26
N THR A 276 -4.36 20.99 -13.39
CA THR A 276 -3.53 22.00 -14.03
C THR A 276 -3.38 23.23 -13.13
N PHE A 277 -4.46 23.67 -12.48
CA PHE A 277 -4.40 24.75 -11.50
C PHE A 277 -3.44 24.43 -10.35
N ALA A 278 -3.57 23.24 -9.76
CA ALA A 278 -2.71 22.78 -8.68
C ALA A 278 -1.24 22.72 -9.12
N TYR A 279 -0.96 22.13 -10.28
CA TYR A 279 0.42 21.98 -10.76
C TYR A 279 1.06 23.31 -11.10
N TRP A 280 0.32 24.24 -11.70
CA TRP A 280 0.82 25.58 -11.98
C TRP A 280 1.08 26.37 -10.71
N THR A 281 0.12 26.41 -9.79
CA THR A 281 0.27 27.16 -8.54
C THR A 281 1.42 26.61 -7.67
N ASP A 282 1.53 25.29 -7.55
CA ASP A 282 2.65 24.66 -6.84
C ASP A 282 3.99 24.89 -7.54
N GLY A 283 4.04 24.73 -8.87
CA GLY A 283 5.26 24.95 -9.64
C GLY A 283 5.76 26.40 -9.52
N ILE A 284 4.85 27.38 -9.57
CA ILE A 284 5.18 28.79 -9.36
C ILE A 284 5.62 29.04 -7.92
N ASN A 285 4.93 28.52 -6.91
CA ASN A 285 5.36 28.61 -5.52
C ASN A 285 6.78 28.03 -5.34
N ALA A 286 7.07 26.88 -5.96
CA ALA A 286 8.37 26.26 -5.91
C ALA A 286 9.48 27.08 -6.58
N LEU A 287 9.17 27.82 -7.66
CA LEU A 287 10.07 28.79 -8.29
C LEU A 287 10.34 29.99 -7.38
N LEU A 288 9.32 30.45 -6.65
CA LEU A 288 9.42 31.54 -5.68
C LEU A 288 10.03 31.13 -4.33
N GLY A 289 10.45 29.87 -4.18
CA GLY A 289 10.95 29.33 -2.90
C GLY A 289 9.89 29.22 -1.81
N GLN A 290 8.62 29.23 -2.19
CA GLN A 290 7.47 29.08 -1.29
C GLN A 290 7.02 27.62 -1.23
N ARG A 291 6.23 27.30 -0.20
CA ARG A 291 5.68 25.95 0.00
C ARG A 291 4.61 25.64 -1.07
N MET A 292 4.69 24.45 -1.66
CA MET A 292 3.62 23.86 -2.47
C MET A 292 2.46 23.47 -1.55
N SER A 293 1.24 23.90 -1.87
CA SER A 293 0.09 23.87 -0.94
C SER A 293 -1.19 23.34 -1.56
N SER A 294 -1.15 22.81 -2.78
CA SER A 294 -2.31 22.15 -3.38
C SER A 294 -2.60 20.81 -2.70
N LYS A 295 -3.84 20.36 -2.84
CA LYS A 295 -4.26 19.02 -2.37
C LYS A 295 -3.51 17.92 -3.13
N GLU A 296 -3.15 18.17 -4.37
CA GLU A 296 -2.41 17.28 -5.23
C GLU A 296 -0.99 17.07 -4.69
N THR A 297 -0.34 18.12 -4.18
CA THR A 297 0.96 17.98 -3.49
C THR A 297 0.83 17.14 -2.22
N ASP A 298 -0.19 17.39 -1.39
CA ASP A 298 -0.39 16.59 -0.17
C ASP A 298 -0.67 15.11 -0.49
N ARG A 299 -1.47 14.84 -1.54
CA ARG A 299 -1.78 13.49 -2.01
C ARG A 299 -0.56 12.78 -2.58
N ASP A 300 0.21 13.46 -3.42
CA ASP A 300 1.44 12.90 -4.00
C ASP A 300 2.46 12.61 -2.88
N LEU A 301 2.60 13.52 -1.91
CA LEU A 301 3.47 13.34 -0.75
C LEU A 301 3.06 12.11 0.05
N ASP A 302 1.78 11.98 0.42
CA ASP A 302 1.33 10.84 1.22
C ASP A 302 1.50 9.51 0.47
N THR A 303 1.20 9.49 -0.83
CA THR A 303 1.35 8.29 -1.67
C THR A 303 2.81 7.85 -1.76
N LEU A 304 3.69 8.78 -2.14
CA LEU A 304 5.12 8.49 -2.33
C LEU A 304 5.80 8.15 -1.01
N LEU A 305 5.49 8.88 0.07
CA LEU A 305 6.05 8.62 1.39
C LEU A 305 5.57 7.26 1.92
N SER A 306 4.30 6.92 1.74
CA SER A 306 3.77 5.62 2.16
C SER A 306 4.42 4.47 1.38
N MET A 307 4.64 4.63 0.07
CA MET A 307 5.36 3.64 -0.72
C MET A 307 6.83 3.49 -0.28
N GLU A 308 7.54 4.60 -0.09
CA GLU A 308 8.95 4.58 0.33
C GLU A 308 9.10 3.93 1.71
N ILE A 309 8.24 4.26 2.67
CA ILE A 309 8.25 3.63 3.99
C ILE A 309 7.99 2.12 3.87
N LYS A 310 6.98 1.70 3.08
CA LYS A 310 6.71 0.28 2.87
C LYS A 310 7.91 -0.46 2.29
N LEU A 311 8.63 0.15 1.34
CA LEU A 311 9.86 -0.43 0.78
C LEU A 311 10.95 -0.61 1.84
N ARG A 312 11.16 0.38 2.73
CA ARG A 312 12.15 0.28 3.82
C ARG A 312 11.76 -0.76 4.87
N LEU A 313 10.46 -1.00 5.07
CA LEU A 313 9.96 -1.96 6.04
C LEU A 313 9.95 -3.41 5.51
N LEU A 314 10.23 -3.65 4.23
CA LEU A 314 10.36 -5.00 3.69
C LEU A 314 11.45 -5.81 4.42
N ASP A 315 12.56 -5.17 4.78
CA ASP A 315 13.65 -5.82 5.51
C ASP A 315 13.29 -6.17 6.97
N ALA A 316 12.23 -5.56 7.51
CA ALA A 316 11.71 -5.78 8.85
C ALA A 316 10.44 -6.65 8.85
N GLU A 317 10.08 -7.27 7.73
CA GLU A 317 8.86 -8.08 7.64
C GLU A 317 8.89 -9.26 8.62
N GLY A 318 7.86 -9.33 9.48
CA GLY A 318 7.76 -10.35 10.53
C GLY A 318 8.52 -10.03 11.83
N VAL A 319 9.21 -8.89 11.89
CA VAL A 319 9.87 -8.40 13.10
C VAL A 319 8.95 -7.42 13.83
N THR A 320 8.79 -7.57 15.14
CA THR A 320 8.04 -6.60 15.94
C THR A 320 8.83 -5.31 16.06
N ILE A 321 8.29 -4.21 15.53
CA ILE A 321 8.90 -2.88 15.62
C ILE A 321 8.70 -2.36 17.05
N PRO A 322 9.79 -2.13 17.83
CA PRO A 322 9.67 -1.63 19.19
C PRO A 322 9.26 -0.15 19.18
N GLN A 323 8.50 0.28 20.19
CA GLN A 323 8.14 1.70 20.33
C GLN A 323 9.34 2.57 20.69
N ASP A 324 10.22 2.04 21.55
CA ASP A 324 11.47 2.69 21.94
C ASP A 324 12.66 1.96 21.28
N PRO A 325 13.64 2.71 20.75
CA PRO A 325 14.84 2.09 20.22
C PRO A 325 15.58 1.33 21.33
N PRO A 326 16.03 0.07 21.09
CA PRO A 326 16.80 -0.67 22.07
C PRO A 326 18.09 0.09 22.41
N PRO A 327 18.59 0.01 23.65
CA PRO A 327 19.78 0.72 24.05
C PRO A 327 20.98 0.24 23.24
N ILE A 328 21.73 1.18 22.67
CA ILE A 328 23.00 0.88 22.01
C ILE A 328 23.97 0.38 23.08
N PRO A 329 24.53 -0.84 22.97
CA PRO A 329 25.50 -1.33 23.93
C PRO A 329 26.74 -0.43 23.97
N PRO A 330 27.47 -0.36 25.10
CA PRO A 330 28.70 0.40 25.16
C PRO A 330 29.72 -0.13 24.14
N ASP A 331 30.63 0.74 23.71
CA ASP A 331 31.71 0.35 22.83
C ASP A 331 32.47 -0.87 23.38
N PRO A 332 32.86 -1.82 22.51
CA PRO A 332 33.70 -2.93 22.92
C PRO A 332 34.98 -2.44 23.61
N PRO A 333 35.53 -3.19 24.58
CA PRO A 333 36.72 -2.79 25.31
C PRO A 333 37.97 -2.65 24.43
N HIS A 334 37.94 -3.20 23.21
CA HIS A 334 39.01 -3.12 22.22
C HIS A 334 38.47 -3.23 20.79
N TYR A 335 39.24 -2.74 19.81
CA TYR A 335 38.92 -2.85 18.38
C TYR A 335 39.61 -4.05 17.70
N HIS A 336 39.89 -5.13 18.44
CA HIS A 336 40.29 -6.41 17.83
C HIS A 336 39.05 -7.08 17.23
N PHE A 337 38.78 -6.78 15.96
CA PHE A 337 37.63 -7.31 15.25
C PHE A 337 37.75 -8.83 15.05
N CYS A 338 36.64 -9.54 15.15
CA CYS A 338 36.61 -11.00 14.96
C CYS A 338 36.88 -11.43 13.51
N TYR A 339 36.71 -10.51 12.56
CA TYR A 339 36.87 -10.75 11.13
C TYR A 339 37.63 -9.60 10.50
N ASP A 340 38.55 -9.93 9.59
CA ASP A 340 39.18 -8.94 8.73
C ASP A 340 38.20 -8.50 7.64
N LEU A 341 37.95 -7.20 7.53
CA LEU A 341 37.24 -6.62 6.40
C LEU A 341 38.17 -6.69 5.18
N LYS A 342 37.76 -7.46 4.16
CA LYS A 342 38.49 -7.56 2.89
C LYS A 342 38.23 -6.36 1.99
#